data_AF-A0A2J5P5E5-F1
#
_entry.id   AF-A0A2J5P5E5-F1
#
_cell.length_a   1.000
_cell.length_b   1.000
_cell.length_c   1.000
_cell.angle_alpha   90.00
_cell.angle_beta   90.00
_cell.angle_gamma   90.00
#
_symmetry.space_group_name_H-M   'P 1'
#
loop_
_entity.id
_entity.type
_entity.pdbx_description
1 polymer ?
#
loop_
_entity_poly.entity_id
_entity_poly.type
_entity_poly.pdbx_seq_one_letter_code
_entity_poly.pdbx_strand_id
1 'polypeptide(L)'
;ESTLDENMLTRVRRSYADMTLEDMTPQTDAGRLFSTPESVPGMFTRQAWEGGVQEAIDNAVASRRDEIDWVLSDSRKTLSGDVSPEALKQRLTARYFTDFAGAWLNFLNSIRLNPAHNIADVTDQLTLAGDVRQSPLIALMNTLAYQGQTGQQKEAISASLVKSAKNLLGGDDRPVIDQQAAGPAGPLDSTFGPLLQLMGKNSAQSVMAADSSLSLQTYLTRLTRVRLRLQQVANAADPQAMMQQLAQTVFQGRSVDLTDTQEYGSLVAASLGEEWSGFGQTMFVQPLTQAWETVLQPSAASLNEAWQRSVVANWNSAFKGRYPFAAAKSDASLPMLAAFIRRDTGRIDRFL
;
A
#
# COMPACT_ATOMS: atom_id res chain seq x y z
N GLU A 1 -29.85 20.77 -7.68
CA GLU A 1 -28.41 20.47 -7.83
C GLU A 1 -28.17 18.97 -7.77
N SER A 2 -28.58 18.27 -6.70
CA SER A 2 -28.45 16.80 -6.57
C SER A 2 -29.02 16.00 -7.75
N THR A 3 -30.19 16.41 -8.25
CA THR A 3 -30.84 15.77 -9.41
C THR A 3 -30.16 16.08 -10.75
N LEU A 4 -29.43 17.20 -10.85
CA LEU A 4 -28.73 17.63 -12.06
C LEU A 4 -27.44 16.81 -12.22
N ASP A 5 -26.71 16.61 -11.12
CA ASP A 5 -25.56 15.72 -11.05
C ASP A 5 -25.94 14.27 -11.36
N GLU A 6 -27.00 13.73 -10.75
CA GLU A 6 -27.44 12.36 -11.00
C GLU A 6 -27.82 12.12 -12.47
N ASN A 7 -28.52 13.08 -13.08
CA ASN A 7 -28.92 12.99 -14.49
C ASN A 7 -27.73 13.12 -15.46
N MET A 8 -26.72 13.91 -15.09
CA MET A 8 -25.46 14.04 -15.83
C MET A 8 -24.69 12.72 -15.79
N LEU A 9 -24.45 12.20 -14.58
CA LEU A 9 -23.68 10.97 -14.35
C LEU A 9 -24.37 9.74 -14.93
N THR A 10 -25.71 9.68 -14.92
CA THR A 10 -26.46 8.56 -15.52
C THR A 10 -26.24 8.45 -17.03
N ARG A 11 -26.11 9.58 -17.74
CA ARG A 11 -25.83 9.59 -19.18
C ARG A 11 -24.40 9.13 -19.47
N VAL A 12 -23.42 9.67 -18.73
CA VAL A 12 -22.00 9.29 -18.87
C VAL A 12 -21.81 7.81 -18.55
N ARG A 13 -22.44 7.30 -17.48
CA ARG A 13 -22.32 5.91 -17.05
C ARG A 13 -22.64 4.88 -18.14
N ARG A 14 -23.55 5.18 -19.08
CA ARG A 14 -23.90 4.26 -20.17
C ARG A 14 -22.83 4.18 -21.26
N SER A 15 -21.93 5.16 -21.33
CA SER A 15 -20.92 5.28 -22.38
C SER A 15 -19.56 4.70 -21.99
N TYR A 16 -19.31 4.45 -20.70
CA TYR A 16 -18.03 3.95 -20.20
C TYR A 16 -18.25 2.70 -19.36
N ALA A 17 -17.66 1.59 -19.79
CA ALA A 17 -17.68 0.35 -19.02
C ALA A 17 -16.87 0.48 -17.74
N ASP A 18 -17.31 -0.22 -16.70
CA ASP A 18 -16.59 -0.28 -15.42
C ASP A 18 -15.23 -0.94 -15.62
N MET A 19 -14.22 -0.41 -14.94
CA MET A 19 -12.83 -0.84 -15.06
C MET A 19 -12.49 -1.84 -13.96
N THR A 20 -12.10 -3.05 -14.37
CA THR A 20 -11.72 -4.16 -13.49
C THR A 20 -10.23 -4.15 -13.16
N LEU A 21 -9.79 -5.00 -12.23
CA LEU A 21 -8.37 -5.17 -11.92
C LEU A 21 -7.57 -5.63 -13.15
N GLU A 22 -8.14 -6.52 -13.95
CA GLU A 22 -7.56 -7.05 -15.18
C GLU A 22 -7.36 -5.94 -16.23
N ASP A 23 -8.34 -5.03 -16.36
CA ASP A 23 -8.24 -3.87 -17.25
C ASP A 23 -7.13 -2.90 -16.82
N MET A 24 -6.94 -2.75 -15.50
CA MET A 24 -5.89 -1.88 -14.93
C MET A 24 -4.49 -2.48 -15.01
N THR A 25 -4.39 -3.79 -15.21
CA THR A 25 -3.14 -4.55 -15.19
C THR A 25 -2.97 -5.40 -16.45
N PRO A 26 -3.05 -4.79 -17.65
CA PRO A 26 -3.08 -5.52 -18.90
C PRO A 26 -1.77 -6.31 -19.10
N GLN A 27 -1.89 -7.50 -19.69
CA GLN A 27 -0.75 -8.38 -19.99
C GLN A 27 0.03 -8.87 -18.74
N THR A 28 -0.59 -8.73 -17.57
CA THR A 28 -0.11 -9.35 -16.32
C THR A 28 -1.05 -10.47 -15.89
N ASP A 29 -0.64 -11.20 -14.85
CA ASP A 29 -1.45 -12.27 -14.26
C ASP A 29 -1.94 -11.86 -12.86
N ALA A 30 -2.70 -10.76 -12.81
CA ALA A 30 -3.11 -10.13 -11.56
C ALA A 30 -3.93 -11.05 -10.65
N GLY A 31 -4.81 -11.88 -11.22
CA GLY A 31 -5.65 -12.82 -10.49
C GLY A 31 -4.86 -13.87 -9.68
N ARG A 32 -3.58 -14.13 -10.02
CA ARG A 32 -2.71 -15.00 -9.21
C ARG A 32 -2.23 -14.35 -7.92
N LEU A 33 -2.05 -13.03 -7.91
CA LEU A 33 -1.59 -12.29 -6.73
C LEU A 33 -2.74 -11.71 -5.93
N PHE A 34 -3.70 -11.12 -6.62
CA PHE A 34 -4.68 -10.23 -6.03
C PHE A 34 -6.08 -10.68 -6.39
N SER A 35 -7.00 -10.42 -5.48
CA SER A 35 -8.43 -10.58 -5.71
C SER A 35 -9.17 -9.33 -5.21
N THR A 36 -10.26 -9.00 -5.88
CA THR A 36 -11.16 -7.93 -5.47
C THR A 36 -12.58 -8.22 -5.98
N PRO A 37 -13.62 -7.95 -5.18
CA PRO A 37 -15.01 -8.03 -5.65
C PRO A 37 -15.48 -6.72 -6.32
N GLU A 38 -14.70 -5.65 -6.20
CA GLU A 38 -15.09 -4.32 -6.67
C GLU A 38 -14.51 -4.00 -8.05
N SER A 39 -15.15 -3.06 -8.74
CA SER A 39 -14.65 -2.43 -9.96
C SER A 39 -14.79 -0.92 -9.85
N VAL A 40 -13.98 -0.15 -10.57
CA VAL A 40 -14.13 1.31 -10.62
C VAL A 40 -15.17 1.65 -11.68
N PRO A 41 -16.25 2.40 -11.34
CA PRO A 41 -17.22 2.82 -12.34
C PRO A 41 -16.56 3.58 -13.48
N GLY A 42 -16.87 3.22 -14.74
CA GLY A 42 -16.17 3.74 -15.92
C GLY A 42 -16.20 5.27 -16.05
N MET A 43 -17.25 5.89 -15.51
CA MET A 43 -17.41 7.34 -15.47
C MET A 43 -16.38 8.07 -14.59
N PHE A 44 -15.71 7.37 -13.68
CA PHE A 44 -14.64 7.90 -12.82
C PHE A 44 -13.26 7.51 -13.36
N THR A 45 -13.07 7.68 -14.65
CA THR A 45 -11.78 7.47 -15.32
C THR A 45 -11.35 8.73 -16.04
N ARG A 46 -10.06 8.86 -16.30
CA ARG A 46 -9.49 9.94 -17.10
C ARG A 46 -10.12 10.03 -18.48
N GLN A 47 -10.39 8.87 -19.09
CA GLN A 47 -11.03 8.74 -20.38
C GLN A 47 -12.46 9.30 -20.35
N ALA A 48 -13.22 9.06 -19.28
CA ALA A 48 -14.55 9.65 -19.10
C ALA A 48 -14.49 11.14 -18.83
N TRP A 49 -13.52 11.59 -18.02
CA TRP A 49 -13.29 13.00 -17.75
C TRP A 49 -13.03 13.78 -19.04
N GLU A 50 -12.01 13.37 -19.80
CA GLU A 50 -11.56 14.02 -21.03
C GLU A 50 -12.55 13.80 -22.21
N GLY A 51 -13.32 12.71 -22.18
CA GLY A 51 -14.18 12.31 -23.30
C GLY A 51 -15.64 12.74 -23.21
N GLY A 52 -16.15 13.17 -22.04
CA GLY A 52 -17.55 13.55 -21.95
C GLY A 52 -18.01 14.22 -20.65
N VAL A 53 -17.36 13.96 -19.50
CA VAL A 53 -17.80 14.57 -18.23
C VAL A 53 -17.60 16.08 -18.25
N GLN A 54 -16.46 16.56 -18.78
CA GLN A 54 -16.20 18.01 -18.88
C GLN A 54 -17.31 18.74 -19.65
N GLU A 55 -17.68 18.22 -20.81
CA GLU A 55 -18.76 18.76 -21.64
C GLU A 55 -20.12 18.64 -20.94
N ALA A 56 -20.37 17.54 -20.25
CA ALA A 56 -21.61 17.33 -19.53
C ALA A 56 -21.80 18.35 -18.39
N ILE A 57 -20.72 18.69 -17.67
CA ILE A 57 -20.71 19.77 -16.68
C ILE A 57 -20.97 21.12 -17.34
N ASP A 58 -20.32 21.41 -18.48
CA ASP A 58 -20.52 22.67 -19.21
C ASP A 58 -21.96 22.85 -19.70
N ASN A 59 -22.57 21.79 -20.24
CA ASN A 59 -23.96 21.79 -20.66
C ASN A 59 -24.94 21.96 -19.49
N ALA A 60 -24.65 21.35 -18.34
CA ALA A 60 -25.41 21.50 -17.11
C ALA A 60 -25.40 22.96 -16.62
N VAL A 61 -24.23 23.60 -16.64
CA VAL A 61 -24.04 25.00 -16.27
C VAL A 61 -24.74 25.94 -17.26
N ALA A 62 -24.63 25.68 -18.57
CA ALA A 62 -25.32 26.44 -19.60
C ALA A 62 -26.84 26.36 -19.46
N SER A 63 -27.39 25.15 -19.28
CA SER A 63 -28.84 24.95 -19.07
C SER A 63 -29.34 25.73 -17.85
N ARG A 64 -28.56 25.74 -16.76
CA ARG A 64 -28.92 26.50 -15.55
C ARG A 64 -28.86 28.00 -15.76
N ARG A 65 -27.91 28.49 -16.56
CA ARG A 65 -27.82 29.90 -16.96
C ARG A 65 -29.05 30.31 -17.76
N ASP A 66 -29.46 29.50 -18.72
CA ASP A 66 -30.63 29.76 -19.56
C ASP A 66 -31.93 29.76 -18.75
N GLU A 67 -32.08 28.85 -17.78
CA GLU A 67 -33.19 28.87 -16.80
C GLU A 67 -33.22 30.17 -15.99
N ILE A 68 -32.07 30.63 -15.50
CA ILE A 68 -31.96 31.85 -14.71
C ILE A 68 -32.29 33.09 -15.56
N ASP A 69 -31.77 33.16 -16.78
CA ASP A 69 -32.02 34.27 -17.71
C ASP A 69 -33.51 34.35 -18.11
N TRP A 70 -34.13 33.19 -18.37
CA TRP A 70 -35.58 33.06 -18.56
C TRP A 70 -36.38 33.59 -17.36
N VAL A 71 -36.04 33.21 -16.13
CA VAL A 71 -36.76 33.65 -14.92
C VAL A 71 -36.57 35.16 -14.65
N LEU A 72 -35.39 35.71 -14.95
CA LEU A 72 -35.10 37.13 -14.79
C LEU A 72 -35.84 38.01 -15.82
N SER A 73 -36.14 37.48 -17.00
CA SER A 73 -36.98 38.17 -17.99
C SER A 73 -38.44 38.36 -17.52
N ASP A 74 -38.92 37.47 -16.64
CA ASP A 74 -40.28 37.50 -16.08
C ASP A 74 -40.36 38.19 -14.70
N SER A 75 -39.23 38.27 -13.97
CA SER A 75 -39.22 38.83 -12.62
C SER A 75 -38.01 39.74 -12.32
N ARG A 76 -38.30 41.04 -12.11
CA ARG A 76 -37.34 42.06 -11.64
C ARG A 76 -36.91 41.84 -10.18
N LYS A 77 -36.22 40.74 -9.89
CA LYS A 77 -35.52 40.52 -8.61
C LYS A 77 -34.11 39.99 -8.86
N THR A 78 -33.14 40.80 -8.46
CA THR A 78 -31.71 40.46 -8.44
C THR A 78 -31.46 39.24 -7.55
N LEU A 79 -30.92 38.17 -8.11
CA LEU A 79 -30.49 36.99 -7.36
C LEU A 79 -29.21 37.30 -6.56
N SER A 80 -29.20 36.84 -5.31
CA SER A 80 -28.03 36.80 -4.43
C SER A 80 -26.84 36.11 -5.12
N GLY A 81 -25.62 36.60 -4.92
CA GLY A 81 -24.39 36.18 -5.60
C GLY A 81 -23.93 34.72 -5.41
N ASP A 82 -24.77 33.82 -4.89
CA ASP A 82 -24.47 32.41 -4.60
C ASP A 82 -24.62 31.44 -5.80
N VAL A 83 -25.04 31.93 -6.97
CA VAL A 83 -25.34 31.12 -8.15
C VAL A 83 -24.77 31.75 -9.43
N SER A 84 -23.49 32.11 -9.44
CA SER A 84 -22.83 32.38 -10.73
C SER A 84 -22.59 31.05 -11.48
N PRO A 85 -22.73 31.02 -12.82
CA PRO A 85 -22.43 29.83 -13.63
C PRO A 85 -21.02 29.27 -13.36
N GLU A 86 -20.05 30.16 -13.13
CA GLU A 86 -18.66 29.81 -12.80
C GLU A 86 -18.55 29.13 -11.43
N ALA A 87 -19.24 29.64 -10.41
CA ALA A 87 -19.27 29.02 -9.09
C ALA A 87 -19.96 27.64 -9.13
N LEU A 88 -21.01 27.51 -9.94
CA LEU A 88 -21.67 26.22 -10.16
C LEU A 88 -20.71 25.22 -10.84
N LYS A 89 -20.03 25.62 -11.91
CA LYS A 89 -19.03 24.78 -12.60
C LYS A 89 -17.96 24.28 -11.63
N GLN A 90 -17.43 25.16 -10.79
CA GLN A 90 -16.43 24.80 -9.78
C GLN A 90 -16.96 23.80 -8.76
N ARG A 91 -18.19 24.00 -8.24
CA ARG A 91 -18.82 23.08 -7.28
C ARG A 91 -19.09 21.71 -7.89
N LEU A 92 -19.65 21.64 -9.10
CA LEU A 92 -19.91 20.35 -9.78
C LEU A 92 -18.60 19.62 -10.09
N THR A 93 -17.58 20.35 -10.54
CA THR A 93 -16.25 19.77 -10.80
C THR A 93 -15.62 19.23 -9.52
N ALA A 94 -15.64 20.01 -8.44
CA ALA A 94 -15.10 19.58 -7.15
C ALA A 94 -15.82 18.32 -6.64
N ARG A 95 -17.16 18.31 -6.71
CA ARG A 95 -17.95 17.13 -6.32
C ARG A 95 -17.62 15.90 -7.15
N TYR A 96 -17.51 16.05 -8.48
CA TYR A 96 -17.11 14.96 -9.35
C TYR A 96 -15.75 14.38 -8.96
N PHE A 97 -14.76 15.22 -8.66
CA PHE A 97 -13.43 14.74 -8.24
C PHE A 97 -13.42 14.12 -6.84
N THR A 98 -14.28 14.57 -5.93
CA THR A 98 -14.50 13.89 -4.64
C THR A 98 -15.07 12.48 -4.85
N ASP A 99 -16.09 12.34 -5.70
CA ASP A 99 -16.70 11.03 -6.01
C ASP A 99 -15.73 10.12 -6.79
N PHE A 100 -14.92 10.70 -7.69
CA PHE A 100 -13.84 10.02 -8.38
C PHE A 100 -12.84 9.43 -7.37
N ALA A 101 -12.31 10.26 -6.47
CA ALA A 101 -11.36 9.82 -5.45
C ALA A 101 -11.96 8.71 -4.58
N GLY A 102 -13.21 8.89 -4.13
CA GLY A 102 -13.92 7.89 -3.32
C GLY A 102 -14.09 6.55 -4.03
N ALA A 103 -14.50 6.55 -5.30
CA ALA A 103 -14.67 5.32 -6.09
C ALA A 103 -13.35 4.55 -6.24
N TRP A 104 -12.25 5.25 -6.49
CA TRP A 104 -10.92 4.65 -6.56
C TRP A 104 -10.43 4.12 -5.23
N LEU A 105 -10.56 4.88 -4.14
CA LEU A 105 -10.16 4.44 -2.80
C LEU A 105 -10.95 3.20 -2.35
N ASN A 106 -12.25 3.15 -2.64
CA ASN A 106 -13.09 1.97 -2.35
C ASN A 106 -12.58 0.73 -3.08
N PHE A 107 -12.34 0.83 -4.38
CA PHE A 107 -11.76 -0.26 -5.17
C PHE A 107 -10.40 -0.69 -4.61
N LEU A 108 -9.49 0.25 -4.37
CA LEU A 108 -8.11 -0.06 -3.98
C LEU A 108 -8.03 -0.70 -2.58
N ASN A 109 -8.82 -0.20 -1.64
CA ASN A 109 -8.88 -0.76 -0.28
C ASN A 109 -9.66 -2.09 -0.22
N SER A 110 -10.37 -2.47 -1.28
CA SER A 110 -11.02 -3.78 -1.39
C SER A 110 -10.08 -4.89 -1.90
N ILE A 111 -8.95 -4.52 -2.51
CA ILE A 111 -7.96 -5.50 -3.01
C ILE A 111 -7.43 -6.34 -1.83
N ARG A 112 -7.29 -7.64 -2.06
CA ARG A 112 -6.72 -8.60 -1.12
C ARG A 112 -5.58 -9.35 -1.78
N LEU A 113 -4.55 -9.66 -1.00
CA LEU A 113 -3.50 -10.60 -1.39
C LEU A 113 -4.05 -12.03 -1.28
N ASN A 114 -3.82 -12.85 -2.29
CA ASN A 114 -4.18 -14.26 -2.25
C ASN A 114 -3.27 -15.01 -1.25
N PRO A 115 -3.84 -15.91 -0.41
CA PRO A 115 -3.06 -16.62 0.60
C PRO A 115 -2.04 -17.57 -0.05
N ALA A 116 -0.84 -17.64 0.53
CA ALA A 116 0.15 -18.67 0.25
C ALA A 116 0.26 -19.62 1.43
N HIS A 117 0.48 -20.91 1.15
CA HIS A 117 0.46 -21.96 2.19
C HIS A 117 1.84 -22.53 2.47
N ASN A 118 2.82 -22.26 1.60
CA ASN A 118 4.16 -22.80 1.70
C ASN A 118 5.19 -21.86 1.04
N ILE A 119 6.48 -22.17 1.23
CA ILE A 119 7.58 -21.30 0.76
C ILE A 119 7.66 -21.20 -0.76
N ALA A 120 7.22 -22.23 -1.50
CA ALA A 120 7.17 -22.19 -2.95
C ALA A 120 6.08 -21.21 -3.43
N ASP A 121 4.88 -21.30 -2.88
CA ASP A 121 3.77 -20.36 -3.17
C ASP A 121 4.20 -18.91 -2.94
N VAL A 122 4.83 -18.62 -1.79
CA VAL A 122 5.35 -17.28 -1.47
C VAL A 122 6.41 -16.86 -2.48
N THR A 123 7.35 -17.74 -2.80
CA THR A 123 8.45 -17.43 -3.74
C THR A 123 7.90 -17.11 -5.13
N ASP A 124 6.87 -17.82 -5.57
CA ASP A 124 6.17 -17.57 -6.84
C ASP A 124 5.44 -16.22 -6.81
N GLN A 125 4.73 -15.92 -5.73
CA GLN A 125 4.05 -14.62 -5.58
C GLN A 125 5.05 -13.45 -5.56
N LEU A 126 6.14 -13.57 -4.80
CA LEU A 126 7.20 -12.54 -4.78
C LEU A 126 7.92 -12.42 -6.12
N THR A 127 8.04 -13.52 -6.87
CA THR A 127 8.57 -13.50 -8.25
C THR A 127 7.68 -12.66 -9.14
N LEU A 128 6.38 -12.94 -9.15
CA LEU A 128 5.42 -12.22 -9.99
C LEU A 128 5.29 -10.75 -9.57
N ALA A 129 5.26 -10.46 -8.27
CA ALA A 129 5.20 -9.09 -7.76
C ALA A 129 6.46 -8.26 -8.10
N GLY A 130 7.64 -8.89 -8.10
CA GLY A 130 8.92 -8.25 -8.39
C GLY A 130 9.33 -8.25 -9.87
N ASP A 131 8.62 -8.94 -10.76
CA ASP A 131 8.97 -9.04 -12.17
C ASP A 131 8.75 -7.70 -12.90
N VAL A 132 9.83 -7.10 -13.40
CA VAL A 132 9.79 -5.76 -14.03
C VAL A 132 8.90 -5.72 -15.28
N ARG A 133 8.69 -6.85 -15.97
CA ARG A 133 7.93 -6.92 -17.22
C ARG A 133 6.47 -7.28 -17.01
N GLN A 134 6.19 -8.16 -16.05
CA GLN A 134 4.86 -8.77 -15.88
C GLN A 134 4.23 -8.51 -14.50
N SER A 135 4.84 -7.67 -13.66
CA SER A 135 4.31 -7.39 -12.32
C SER A 135 2.95 -6.70 -12.36
N PRO A 136 1.91 -7.34 -11.79
CA PRO A 136 0.61 -6.70 -11.60
C PRO A 136 0.69 -5.46 -10.72
N LEU A 137 1.60 -5.45 -9.72
CA LEU A 137 1.82 -4.29 -8.85
C LEU A 137 2.36 -3.09 -9.66
N ILE A 138 3.38 -3.30 -10.49
CA ILE A 138 3.95 -2.22 -11.32
C ILE A 138 2.92 -1.70 -12.32
N ALA A 139 2.18 -2.61 -12.97
CA ALA A 139 1.13 -2.24 -13.91
C ALA A 139 0.03 -1.40 -13.24
N LEU A 140 -0.45 -1.85 -12.07
CA LEU A 140 -1.47 -1.13 -11.30
C LEU A 140 -0.97 0.26 -10.88
N MET A 141 0.25 0.36 -10.34
CA MET A 141 0.84 1.64 -9.95
C MET A 141 1.00 2.61 -11.14
N ASN A 142 1.27 2.09 -12.35
CA ASN A 142 1.30 2.92 -13.56
C ASN A 142 -0.10 3.42 -13.96
N THR A 143 -1.11 2.57 -13.89
CA THR A 143 -2.51 2.94 -14.12
C THR A 143 -2.96 3.99 -13.11
N LEU A 144 -2.67 3.81 -11.82
CA LEU A 144 -2.97 4.78 -10.77
C LEU A 144 -2.27 6.11 -11.00
N ALA A 145 -1.01 6.10 -11.43
CA ALA A 145 -0.31 7.34 -11.76
C ALA A 145 -0.95 8.07 -12.96
N TYR A 146 -1.41 7.34 -13.98
CA TYR A 146 -2.09 7.93 -15.13
C TYR A 146 -3.45 8.55 -14.76
N GLN A 147 -4.21 7.85 -13.92
CA GLN A 147 -5.54 8.24 -13.48
C GLN A 147 -5.50 9.36 -12.42
N GLY A 148 -4.52 9.34 -11.52
CA GLY A 148 -4.30 10.36 -10.50
C GLY A 148 -3.90 11.74 -11.06
N GLN A 149 -3.45 11.80 -12.32
CA GLN A 149 -3.14 13.06 -13.02
C GLN A 149 -4.36 13.65 -13.77
N THR A 150 -5.55 13.07 -13.60
CA THR A 150 -6.77 13.56 -14.26
C THR A 150 -7.09 14.99 -13.81
N GLY A 151 -7.45 15.85 -14.76
CA GLY A 151 -7.82 17.24 -14.48
C GLY A 151 -6.65 18.20 -14.22
N GLN A 152 -5.39 17.74 -14.31
CA GLN A 152 -4.24 18.64 -14.24
C GLN A 152 -4.21 19.58 -15.46
N GLN A 153 -4.14 20.90 -15.22
CA GLN A 153 -4.08 21.90 -16.29
C GLN A 153 -2.67 21.93 -16.92
N LYS A 154 -2.58 21.58 -18.22
CA LYS A 154 -1.32 21.54 -18.98
C LYS A 154 -0.56 22.88 -18.97
N GLU A 155 -1.26 24.02 -18.96
CA GLU A 155 -0.64 25.35 -18.99
C GLU A 155 0.09 25.72 -17.69
N ALA A 156 -0.36 25.18 -16.57
CA ALA A 156 0.20 25.53 -15.29
C ALA A 156 1.57 24.84 -15.07
N ILE A 157 1.84 23.73 -15.75
CA ILE A 157 3.15 23.07 -15.77
C ILE A 157 4.19 24.01 -16.40
N SER A 158 3.86 24.62 -17.54
CA SER A 158 4.69 25.61 -18.24
C SER A 158 4.96 26.85 -17.37
N ALA A 159 3.92 27.34 -16.69
CA ALA A 159 4.05 28.48 -15.77
C ALA A 159 4.92 28.14 -14.54
N SER A 160 4.81 26.92 -14.01
CA SER A 160 5.62 26.47 -12.88
C SER A 160 7.09 26.31 -13.25
N LEU A 161 7.40 25.84 -14.47
CA LEU A 161 8.77 25.76 -14.99
C LEU A 161 9.38 27.15 -15.17
N VAL A 162 8.62 28.11 -15.70
CA VAL A 162 9.07 29.51 -15.84
C VAL A 162 9.27 30.18 -14.48
N LYS A 163 8.41 29.89 -13.49
CA LYS A 163 8.52 30.39 -12.12
C LYS A 163 9.73 29.77 -11.39
N SER A 164 9.96 28.47 -11.55
CA SER A 164 11.13 27.77 -11.00
C SER A 164 12.44 28.28 -11.61
N ALA A 165 12.49 28.51 -12.93
CA ALA A 165 13.63 29.12 -13.58
C ALA A 165 13.91 30.56 -13.09
N LYS A 166 12.86 31.36 -12.84
CA LYS A 166 13.00 32.70 -12.22
C LYS A 166 13.48 32.63 -10.76
N ASN A 167 12.99 31.65 -10.00
CA ASN A 167 13.37 31.47 -8.60
C ASN A 167 14.81 30.98 -8.42
N LEU A 168 15.36 30.24 -9.39
CA LEU A 168 16.77 29.82 -9.41
C LEU A 168 17.73 30.98 -9.75
N LEU A 169 17.23 32.06 -10.35
CA LEU A 169 18.00 33.25 -10.72
C LEU A 169 17.89 34.38 -9.69
N GLY A 170 16.93 34.31 -8.77
CA GLY A 170 16.75 35.27 -7.69
C GLY A 170 17.16 34.65 -6.36
N GLY A 171 18.46 34.70 -6.05
CA GLY A 171 18.96 34.34 -4.73
C GLY A 171 18.51 35.36 -3.69
N ASP A 172 17.63 34.94 -2.78
CA ASP A 172 17.75 35.19 -1.34
C ASP A 172 16.58 34.56 -0.56
N ASP A 173 16.91 34.12 0.66
CA ASP A 173 16.09 33.63 1.77
C ASP A 173 14.66 33.16 1.46
N ARG A 174 14.48 31.83 1.46
CA ARG A 174 13.16 31.21 1.58
C ARG A 174 13.11 30.25 2.76
N PRO A 175 11.95 30.18 3.46
CA PRO A 175 11.77 29.27 4.57
C PRO A 175 12.01 27.81 4.13
N VAL A 176 12.59 27.02 5.04
CA VAL A 176 12.99 25.61 4.84
C VAL A 176 11.83 24.69 4.40
N ILE A 177 10.58 25.15 4.52
CA ILE A 177 9.38 24.47 4.02
C ILE A 177 8.50 25.50 3.32
N ASP A 178 8.65 25.62 2.01
CA ASP A 178 7.76 26.43 1.16
C ASP A 178 6.64 25.52 0.64
N GLN A 179 5.53 25.40 1.40
CA GLN A 179 4.35 24.59 1.01
C GLN A 179 3.68 25.08 -0.29
N GLN A 180 4.05 26.27 -0.77
CA GLN A 180 3.54 26.91 -1.99
C GLN A 180 4.46 26.70 -3.20
N ALA A 181 5.55 25.94 -3.05
CA ALA A 181 6.41 25.47 -4.13
C ALA A 181 5.93 24.14 -4.77
N ALA A 182 4.83 23.57 -4.28
CA ALA A 182 4.12 22.53 -5.01
C ALA A 182 3.63 23.13 -6.34
N GLY A 183 3.78 22.39 -7.44
CA GLY A 183 3.32 22.80 -8.75
C GLY A 183 1.80 23.07 -8.78
N PRO A 184 1.22 23.31 -9.95
CA PRO A 184 -0.22 23.51 -10.06
C PRO A 184 -0.95 22.32 -9.44
N ALA A 185 -1.68 22.58 -8.36
CA ALA A 185 -2.42 21.55 -7.65
C ALA A 185 -3.54 21.03 -8.56
N GLY A 186 -3.42 19.78 -9.01
CA GLY A 186 -4.50 19.04 -9.62
C GLY A 186 -5.61 18.75 -8.60
N PRO A 187 -6.87 18.57 -9.04
CA PRO A 187 -8.00 18.30 -8.14
C PRO A 187 -7.86 16.96 -7.37
N LEU A 188 -6.96 16.08 -7.81
CA LEU A 188 -6.67 14.78 -7.20
C LEU A 188 -5.36 14.74 -6.40
N ASP A 189 -4.60 15.84 -6.36
CA ASP A 189 -3.26 15.85 -5.77
C ASP A 189 -3.29 15.56 -4.26
N SER A 190 -4.35 15.94 -3.55
CA SER A 190 -4.51 15.60 -2.12
C SER A 190 -4.63 14.09 -1.89
N THR A 191 -5.29 13.37 -2.80
CA THR A 191 -5.55 11.94 -2.66
C THR A 191 -4.47 11.07 -3.31
N PHE A 192 -4.00 11.43 -4.51
CA PHE A 192 -3.02 10.63 -5.27
C PHE A 192 -1.59 11.15 -5.15
N GLY A 193 -1.37 12.32 -4.56
CA GLY A 193 -0.05 12.96 -4.43
C GLY A 193 1.02 12.07 -3.78
N PRO A 194 0.75 11.43 -2.62
CA PRO A 194 1.71 10.53 -1.98
C PRO A 194 2.11 9.34 -2.86
N LEU A 195 1.15 8.77 -3.60
CA LEU A 195 1.42 7.69 -4.55
C LEU A 195 2.29 8.16 -5.73
N LEU A 196 2.01 9.34 -6.28
CA LEU A 196 2.81 9.93 -7.35
C LEU A 196 4.24 10.26 -6.90
N GLN A 197 4.42 10.66 -5.64
CA GLN A 197 5.73 10.87 -5.02
C GLN A 197 6.52 9.56 -4.89
N LEU A 198 5.89 8.48 -4.42
CA LEU A 198 6.50 7.14 -4.33
C LEU A 198 6.98 6.61 -5.70
N MET A 199 6.27 7.00 -6.76
CA MET A 199 6.60 6.68 -8.15
C MET A 199 7.69 7.59 -8.76
N GLY A 200 8.16 8.60 -8.03
CA GLY A 200 9.12 9.58 -8.53
C GLY A 200 8.54 10.51 -9.61
N LYS A 201 7.22 10.63 -9.72
CA LYS A 201 6.52 11.38 -10.78
C LYS A 201 6.13 12.82 -10.37
N ASN A 202 6.48 13.27 -9.15
CA ASN A 202 6.32 14.65 -8.73
C ASN A 202 7.56 15.50 -9.08
N SER A 203 7.44 16.32 -10.13
CA SER A 203 8.51 17.21 -10.61
C SER A 203 8.69 18.49 -9.78
N ALA A 204 7.81 18.77 -8.81
CA ALA A 204 7.82 20.03 -8.05
C ALA A 204 8.67 20.01 -6.77
N GLN A 205 9.00 18.83 -6.24
CA GLN A 205 9.74 18.66 -4.97
C GLN A 205 11.18 18.15 -5.16
N SER A 206 11.61 17.93 -6.41
CA SER A 206 12.88 17.28 -6.74
C SER A 206 14.13 18.15 -6.57
N VAL A 207 14.04 19.31 -5.92
CA VAL A 207 15.20 20.23 -5.77
C VAL A 207 15.75 20.31 -4.34
N MET A 208 15.08 19.73 -3.33
CA MET A 208 15.51 19.82 -1.92
C MET A 208 15.47 18.51 -1.11
N ALA A 209 14.98 17.39 -1.66
CA ALA A 209 14.93 16.13 -0.92
C ALA A 209 16.22 15.30 -1.12
N ALA A 210 17.26 15.62 -0.35
CA ALA A 210 18.45 14.81 -0.23
C ALA A 210 18.13 13.45 0.44
N ASP A 211 18.52 12.36 -0.23
CA ASP A 211 18.86 11.03 0.30
C ASP A 211 17.87 10.22 1.18
N SER A 212 16.61 10.63 1.35
CA SER A 212 15.66 9.94 2.25
C SER A 212 14.23 9.76 1.73
N SER A 213 14.01 9.80 0.41
CA SER A 213 12.67 9.56 -0.14
C SER A 213 12.37 8.07 -0.28
N LEU A 214 11.21 7.64 0.25
CA LEU A 214 10.66 6.31 0.00
C LEU A 214 10.39 6.15 -1.51
N SER A 215 10.69 4.99 -2.09
CA SER A 215 10.51 4.73 -3.52
C SER A 215 10.00 3.31 -3.78
N LEU A 216 9.16 3.17 -4.81
CA LEU A 216 8.70 1.85 -5.27
C LEU A 216 9.88 0.97 -5.73
N GLN A 217 10.88 1.56 -6.38
CA GLN A 217 12.05 0.82 -6.88
C GLN A 217 12.87 0.20 -5.74
N THR A 218 13.08 0.96 -4.66
CA THR A 218 13.75 0.47 -3.46
C THR A 218 12.96 -0.67 -2.82
N TYR A 219 11.63 -0.53 -2.71
CA TYR A 219 10.76 -1.60 -2.22
C TYR A 219 10.91 -2.88 -3.07
N LEU A 220 10.77 -2.79 -4.39
CA LEU A 220 10.87 -3.95 -5.30
C LEU A 220 12.25 -4.63 -5.25
N THR A 221 13.31 -3.85 -5.07
CA THR A 221 14.68 -4.36 -4.90
C THR A 221 14.80 -5.16 -3.59
N ARG A 222 14.26 -4.62 -2.50
CA ARG A 222 14.23 -5.30 -1.19
C ARG A 222 13.36 -6.56 -1.24
N LEU A 223 12.19 -6.50 -1.89
CA LEU A 223 11.30 -7.63 -2.13
C LEU A 223 12.02 -8.75 -2.89
N THR A 224 12.79 -8.40 -3.92
CA THR A 224 13.61 -9.35 -4.70
C THR A 224 14.69 -10.00 -3.83
N ARG A 225 15.29 -9.28 -2.88
CA ARG A 225 16.27 -9.85 -1.95
C ARG A 225 15.63 -10.89 -1.03
N VAL A 226 14.46 -10.60 -0.48
CA VAL A 226 13.68 -11.56 0.33
C VAL A 226 13.35 -12.80 -0.49
N ARG A 227 12.86 -12.62 -1.73
CA ARG A 227 12.58 -13.71 -2.66
C ARG A 227 13.80 -14.61 -2.89
N LEU A 228 14.96 -14.02 -3.21
CA LEU A 228 16.19 -14.78 -3.45
C LEU A 228 16.63 -15.56 -2.20
N ARG A 229 16.42 -14.99 -1.01
CA ARG A 229 16.71 -15.68 0.25
C ARG A 229 15.79 -16.89 0.47
N LEU A 230 14.49 -16.74 0.24
CA LEU A 230 13.54 -17.85 0.33
C LEU A 230 13.81 -18.94 -0.72
N GLN A 231 14.19 -18.54 -1.93
CA GLN A 231 14.57 -19.47 -2.99
C GLN A 231 15.82 -20.28 -2.63
N GLN A 232 16.80 -19.69 -1.93
CA GLN A 232 17.95 -20.43 -1.39
C GLN A 232 17.52 -21.49 -0.38
N VAL A 233 16.57 -21.17 0.51
CA VAL A 233 16.03 -22.13 1.49
C VAL A 233 15.29 -23.26 0.77
N ALA A 234 14.44 -22.93 -0.18
CA ALA A 234 13.64 -23.92 -0.91
C ALA A 234 14.50 -24.90 -1.73
N ASN A 235 15.63 -24.43 -2.27
CA ASN A 235 16.55 -25.24 -3.09
C ASN A 235 17.71 -25.88 -2.30
N ALA A 236 17.72 -25.76 -0.97
CA ALA A 236 18.75 -26.36 -0.15
C ALA A 236 18.68 -27.89 -0.17
N ALA A 237 19.82 -28.56 0.09
CA ALA A 237 19.84 -30.02 0.25
C ALA A 237 18.97 -30.49 1.43
N ASP A 238 18.88 -29.66 2.48
CA ASP A 238 17.96 -29.82 3.61
C ASP A 238 17.20 -28.50 3.85
N PRO A 239 16.04 -28.31 3.20
CA PRO A 239 15.24 -27.10 3.33
C PRO A 239 14.73 -26.85 4.75
N GLN A 240 14.47 -27.91 5.53
CA GLN A 240 13.95 -27.81 6.89
C GLN A 240 15.02 -27.26 7.84
N ALA A 241 16.24 -27.79 7.77
CA ALA A 241 17.36 -27.28 8.56
C ALA A 241 17.67 -25.81 8.21
N MET A 242 17.66 -25.46 6.91
CA MET A 242 17.96 -24.09 6.48
C MET A 242 16.86 -23.09 6.88
N MET A 243 15.59 -23.52 6.86
CA MET A 243 14.46 -22.71 7.35
C MET A 243 14.57 -22.43 8.85
N GLN A 244 14.93 -23.43 9.66
CA GLN A 244 15.15 -23.25 11.10
C GLN A 244 16.30 -22.28 11.38
N GLN A 245 17.40 -22.40 10.65
CA GLN A 245 18.53 -21.47 10.77
C GLN A 245 18.09 -20.04 10.44
N LEU A 246 17.32 -19.85 9.37
CA LEU A 246 16.78 -18.54 9.00
C LEU A 246 15.89 -17.97 10.13
N ALA A 247 14.94 -18.75 10.64
CA ALA A 247 14.08 -18.33 11.74
C ALA A 247 14.90 -17.96 12.99
N GLN A 248 15.90 -18.76 13.37
CA GLN A 248 16.79 -18.47 14.49
C GLN A 248 17.54 -17.14 14.31
N THR A 249 18.11 -16.89 13.13
CA THR A 249 18.81 -15.62 12.87
C THR A 249 17.90 -14.42 13.03
N VAL A 250 16.63 -14.56 12.70
CA VAL A 250 15.70 -13.44 12.83
C VAL A 250 15.22 -13.28 14.28
N PHE A 251 14.93 -14.37 15.00
CA PHE A 251 14.61 -14.30 16.43
C PHE A 251 15.76 -13.69 17.25
N GLN A 252 17.00 -13.87 16.81
CA GLN A 252 18.18 -13.24 17.40
C GLN A 252 18.38 -11.77 17.00
N GLY A 253 17.51 -11.21 16.14
CA GLY A 253 17.64 -9.85 15.61
C GLY A 253 18.81 -9.66 14.64
N ARG A 254 19.35 -10.75 14.05
CA ARG A 254 20.51 -10.72 13.15
C ARG A 254 20.14 -10.73 11.67
N SER A 255 18.89 -11.02 11.33
CA SER A 255 18.42 -11.10 9.95
C SER A 255 17.90 -9.76 9.43
N VAL A 256 18.83 -8.81 9.29
CA VAL A 256 18.62 -7.43 8.84
C VAL A 256 17.78 -7.36 7.55
N ASP A 257 18.02 -8.25 6.57
CA ASP A 257 17.33 -8.17 5.28
C ASP A 257 15.81 -8.38 5.34
N LEU A 258 15.31 -9.28 6.20
CA LEU A 258 13.87 -9.56 6.29
C LEU A 258 13.16 -8.51 7.16
N THR A 259 13.72 -8.19 8.32
CA THR A 259 13.14 -7.24 9.27
C THR A 259 13.16 -5.82 8.70
N ASP A 260 14.27 -5.38 8.09
CA ASP A 260 14.37 -4.04 7.50
C ASP A 260 13.46 -3.89 6.28
N THR A 261 13.22 -4.98 5.54
CA THR A 261 12.32 -4.93 4.39
C THR A 261 10.87 -4.80 4.84
N GLN A 262 10.48 -5.47 5.93
CA GLN A 262 9.15 -5.32 6.52
C GLN A 262 8.94 -3.91 7.08
N GLU A 263 9.94 -3.35 7.76
CA GLU A 263 9.90 -1.97 8.23
C GLU A 263 9.78 -0.99 7.06
N TYR A 264 10.58 -1.17 6.01
CA TYR A 264 10.51 -0.34 4.81
C TYR A 264 9.12 -0.42 4.15
N GLY A 265 8.55 -1.61 4.01
CA GLY A 265 7.19 -1.80 3.49
C GLY A 265 6.13 -1.09 4.34
N SER A 266 6.29 -1.13 5.66
CA SER A 266 5.40 -0.45 6.61
C SER A 266 5.52 1.08 6.51
N LEU A 267 6.73 1.61 6.34
CA LEU A 267 6.97 3.03 6.10
C LEU A 267 6.34 3.48 4.77
N VAL A 268 6.48 2.69 3.70
CA VAL A 268 5.84 2.96 2.41
C VAL A 268 4.32 2.99 2.58
N ALA A 269 3.72 1.97 3.20
CA ALA A 269 2.29 1.92 3.43
C ALA A 269 1.78 3.12 4.24
N ALA A 270 2.47 3.47 5.33
CA ALA A 270 2.12 4.62 6.17
C ALA A 270 2.26 5.95 5.40
N SER A 271 3.24 6.07 4.51
CA SER A 271 3.47 7.30 3.73
C SER A 271 2.34 7.62 2.74
N LEU A 272 1.51 6.64 2.37
CA LEU A 272 0.36 6.86 1.50
C LEU A 272 -0.81 7.59 2.19
N GLY A 273 -0.83 7.61 3.53
CA GLY A 273 -1.91 8.18 4.32
C GLY A 273 -3.02 7.19 4.68
N GLU A 274 -3.88 7.59 5.62
CA GLU A 274 -4.92 6.73 6.22
C GLU A 274 -5.97 6.26 5.21
N GLU A 275 -6.32 7.12 4.25
CA GLU A 275 -7.26 6.82 3.16
C GLU A 275 -6.82 5.62 2.31
N TRP A 276 -5.52 5.36 2.23
CA TRP A 276 -4.90 4.26 1.47
C TRP A 276 -4.54 3.06 2.33
N SER A 277 -4.92 3.03 3.62
CA SER A 277 -4.43 2.03 4.58
C SER A 277 -4.64 0.58 4.13
N GLY A 278 -5.81 0.24 3.60
CA GLY A 278 -6.11 -1.11 3.10
C GLY A 278 -5.23 -1.51 1.92
N PHE A 279 -5.11 -0.62 0.94
CA PHE A 279 -4.23 -0.81 -0.22
C PHE A 279 -2.76 -0.88 0.19
N GLY A 280 -2.30 0.05 1.02
CA GLY A 280 -0.91 0.13 1.49
C GLY A 280 -0.49 -1.12 2.24
N GLN A 281 -1.33 -1.63 3.15
CA GLN A 281 -1.09 -2.90 3.84
C GLN A 281 -1.01 -4.07 2.86
N THR A 282 -1.97 -4.15 1.93
CA THR A 282 -2.05 -5.26 0.96
C THR A 282 -0.86 -5.30 0.01
N MET A 283 -0.39 -4.15 -0.47
CA MET A 283 0.68 -4.08 -1.48
C MET A 283 2.09 -4.11 -0.88
N PHE A 284 2.28 -3.53 0.30
CA PHE A 284 3.62 -3.26 0.84
C PHE A 284 3.95 -4.01 2.15
N VAL A 285 2.96 -4.54 2.86
CA VAL A 285 3.16 -5.18 4.18
C VAL A 285 2.82 -6.68 4.14
N GLN A 286 1.65 -7.03 3.60
CA GLN A 286 1.16 -8.42 3.58
C GLN A 286 2.08 -9.39 2.84
N PRO A 287 2.68 -9.07 1.66
CA PRO A 287 3.56 -10.02 0.97
C PRO A 287 4.76 -10.44 1.82
N LEU A 288 5.30 -9.50 2.61
CA LEU A 288 6.41 -9.74 3.52
C LEU A 288 5.96 -10.46 4.79
N THR A 289 4.78 -10.14 5.30
CA THR A 289 4.17 -10.81 6.46
C THR A 289 3.87 -12.28 6.15
N GLN A 290 3.34 -12.57 4.97
CA GLN A 290 3.06 -13.94 4.53
C GLN A 290 4.35 -14.75 4.33
N ALA A 291 5.38 -14.13 3.74
CA ALA A 291 6.72 -14.71 3.65
C ALA A 291 7.29 -15.04 5.04
N TRP A 292 7.08 -14.14 5.99
CA TRP A 292 7.52 -14.27 7.36
C TRP A 292 6.85 -15.45 8.10
N GLU A 293 5.52 -15.50 8.06
CA GLU A 293 4.73 -16.55 8.71
C GLU A 293 5.09 -17.94 8.18
N THR A 294 5.32 -18.04 6.87
CA THR A 294 5.70 -19.29 6.20
C THR A 294 7.04 -19.86 6.66
N VAL A 295 7.98 -18.99 7.06
CA VAL A 295 9.29 -19.41 7.61
C VAL A 295 9.19 -19.67 9.12
N LEU A 296 8.47 -18.81 9.84
CA LEU A 296 8.44 -18.84 11.29
C LEU A 296 7.57 -19.94 11.88
N GLN A 297 6.35 -20.17 11.37
CA GLN A 297 5.42 -21.09 12.02
C GLN A 297 5.97 -22.52 12.11
N PRO A 298 6.52 -23.11 11.03
CA PRO A 298 7.11 -24.45 11.11
C PRO A 298 8.32 -24.50 12.04
N SER A 299 9.12 -23.43 12.06
CA SER A 299 10.31 -23.32 12.89
C SER A 299 9.97 -23.21 14.38
N ALA A 300 8.92 -22.46 14.73
CA ALA A 300 8.40 -22.36 16.08
C ALA A 300 7.86 -23.71 16.59
N ALA A 301 7.12 -24.43 15.73
CA ALA A 301 6.65 -25.78 16.04
C ALA A 301 7.83 -26.74 16.27
N SER A 302 8.85 -26.69 15.40
CA SER A 302 10.05 -27.51 15.54
C SER A 302 10.84 -27.20 16.82
N LEU A 303 10.94 -25.92 17.21
CA LEU A 303 11.60 -25.52 18.45
C LEU A 303 10.83 -26.02 19.68
N ASN A 304 9.50 -25.95 19.65
CA ASN A 304 8.66 -26.50 20.70
C ASN A 304 8.84 -28.02 20.84
N GLU A 305 8.89 -28.76 19.74
CA GLU A 305 9.18 -30.20 19.78
C GLU A 305 10.59 -30.49 20.32
N ALA A 306 11.60 -29.72 19.91
CA ALA A 306 12.96 -29.85 20.42
C ALA A 306 13.02 -29.61 21.94
N TRP A 307 12.34 -28.58 22.44
CA TRP A 307 12.21 -28.30 23.88
C TRP A 307 11.53 -29.45 24.63
N GLN A 308 10.42 -29.95 24.09
CA GLN A 308 9.69 -31.06 24.70
C GLN A 308 10.55 -32.31 24.84
N ARG A 309 11.32 -32.66 23.80
CA ARG A 309 12.18 -33.86 23.81
C ARG A 309 13.43 -33.68 24.67
N SER A 310 14.12 -32.54 24.55
CA SER A 310 15.42 -32.31 25.19
C SER A 310 15.32 -31.98 26.69
N VAL A 311 14.30 -31.21 27.08
CA VAL A 311 14.15 -30.72 28.45
C VAL A 311 12.94 -31.34 29.13
N VAL A 312 11.74 -31.16 28.59
CA VAL A 312 10.50 -31.51 29.30
C VAL A 312 10.37 -33.00 29.57
N ALA A 313 10.65 -33.86 28.59
CA ALA A 313 10.55 -35.31 28.74
C ALA A 313 11.52 -35.83 29.81
N ASN A 314 12.77 -35.35 29.78
CA ASN A 314 13.80 -35.73 30.76
C ASN A 314 13.48 -35.20 32.15
N TRP A 315 12.98 -33.96 32.25
CA TRP A 315 12.54 -33.35 33.50
C TRP A 315 11.41 -34.16 34.13
N ASN A 316 10.36 -34.47 33.35
CA ASN A 316 9.24 -35.27 33.81
C ASN A 316 9.68 -36.67 34.24
N SER A 317 10.58 -37.32 33.49
CA SER A 317 11.13 -38.61 33.88
C SER A 317 11.87 -38.57 35.22
N ALA A 318 12.56 -37.46 35.53
CA ALA A 318 13.34 -37.33 36.76
C ALA A 318 12.47 -36.92 37.97
N PHE A 319 11.48 -36.05 37.77
CA PHE A 319 10.85 -35.30 38.86
C PHE A 319 9.34 -35.50 39.00
N LYS A 320 8.65 -36.11 38.01
CA LYS A 320 7.20 -36.33 38.09
C LYS A 320 6.87 -37.22 39.29
N GLY A 321 5.92 -36.77 40.12
CA GLY A 321 5.48 -37.51 41.30
C GLY A 321 6.46 -37.50 42.48
N ARG A 322 7.42 -36.56 42.53
CA ARG A 322 8.39 -36.42 43.63
C ARG A 322 8.26 -35.07 44.34
N TYR A 323 8.52 -35.03 45.65
CA TYR A 323 8.63 -33.78 46.40
C TYR A 323 9.88 -33.00 45.94
N PRO A 324 9.82 -31.67 45.77
CA PRO A 324 8.72 -30.74 46.08
C PRO A 324 7.70 -30.52 44.95
N PHE A 325 7.86 -31.16 43.79
CA PHE A 325 7.02 -30.90 42.60
C PHE A 325 5.64 -31.55 42.67
N ALA A 326 5.48 -32.59 43.48
CA ALA A 326 4.22 -33.22 43.82
C ALA A 326 4.18 -33.57 45.31
N ALA A 327 2.99 -33.64 45.89
CA ALA A 327 2.78 -34.13 47.25
C ALA A 327 3.07 -35.64 47.32
N ALA A 328 4.33 -36.01 47.48
CA ALA A 328 4.82 -37.38 47.49
C ALA A 328 5.85 -37.60 48.60
N LYS A 329 6.01 -38.85 49.04
CA LYS A 329 6.99 -39.23 50.08
C LYS A 329 8.43 -39.32 49.55
N SER A 330 8.60 -39.47 48.25
CA SER A 330 9.92 -39.60 47.61
C SER A 330 10.43 -38.23 47.15
N ASP A 331 11.64 -37.89 47.58
CA ASP A 331 12.28 -36.63 47.22
C ASP A 331 12.88 -36.67 45.81
N ALA A 332 12.95 -35.49 45.20
CA ALA A 332 13.72 -35.23 43.99
C ALA A 332 15.23 -35.27 44.29
N SER A 333 16.01 -35.81 43.34
CA SER A 333 17.47 -35.83 43.45
C SER A 333 18.05 -34.43 43.25
N LEU A 334 18.70 -33.88 44.28
CA LEU A 334 19.38 -32.57 44.19
C LEU A 334 20.50 -32.53 43.13
N PRO A 335 21.35 -33.56 42.97
CA PRO A 335 22.30 -33.61 41.86
C PRO A 335 21.62 -33.59 40.49
N MET A 336 20.50 -34.31 40.34
CA MET A 336 19.75 -34.31 39.09
C MET A 336 19.13 -32.93 38.83
N LEU A 337 18.57 -32.29 39.86
CA LEU A 337 18.02 -30.94 39.76
C LEU A 337 19.11 -29.95 39.30
N ALA A 338 20.29 -30.00 39.92
CA ALA A 338 21.44 -29.18 39.52
C ALA A 338 21.85 -29.39 38.06
N ALA A 339 21.76 -30.60 37.52
CA ALA A 339 22.06 -30.86 36.10
C ALA A 339 21.08 -30.17 35.13
N PHE A 340 19.88 -29.78 35.57
CA PHE A 340 18.93 -29.02 34.76
C PHE A 340 19.07 -27.50 34.94
N ILE A 341 19.15 -27.03 36.18
CA ILE A 341 18.98 -25.60 36.52
C ILE A 341 20.28 -24.84 36.77
N ARG A 342 21.44 -25.51 36.77
CA ARG A 342 22.72 -24.83 37.01
C ARG A 342 22.94 -23.78 35.93
N ARG A 343 23.30 -22.57 36.35
CA ARG A 343 23.63 -21.48 35.45
C ARG A 343 24.71 -21.89 34.44
N ASP A 344 24.55 -21.48 33.18
CA ASP A 344 25.46 -21.65 32.03
C ASP A 344 25.72 -23.10 31.58
N THR A 345 25.44 -24.09 32.43
CA THR A 345 25.84 -25.49 32.22
C THR A 345 24.70 -26.49 32.38
N GLY A 346 23.59 -26.06 32.96
CA GLY A 346 22.37 -26.83 33.08
C GLY A 346 21.73 -27.07 31.72
N ARG A 347 20.95 -28.14 31.61
CA ARG A 347 20.24 -28.49 30.37
C ARG A 347 19.29 -27.39 29.88
N ILE A 348 18.71 -26.61 30.80
CA ILE A 348 17.82 -25.50 30.44
C ILE A 348 18.65 -24.37 29.80
N ASP A 349 19.68 -23.89 30.51
CA ASP A 349 20.55 -22.81 30.02
C ASP A 349 21.30 -23.15 28.73
N ARG A 350 21.67 -24.42 28.52
CA ARG A 350 22.32 -24.85 27.27
C ARG A 350 21.37 -24.94 26.07
N PHE A 351 20.07 -25.06 26.33
CA PHE A 351 19.06 -25.09 25.27
C PHE A 351 18.70 -23.67 24.80
N LEU A 352 18.68 -22.72 25.73
CA LEU A 352 18.39 -21.30 25.48
C LEU A 352 19.54 -20.59 24.73
#